data_AF-A0A835JAD5-F1
#
_entry.id   AF-A0A835JAD5-F1
#
_cell.length_a   1.000
_cell.length_b   1.000
_cell.length_c   1.000
_cell.angle_alpha   90.00
_cell.angle_beta   90.00
_cell.angle_gamma   90.00
#
_symmetry.space_group_name_H-M   'P 1'
#
loop_
_entity.id
_entity.type
_entity.pdbx_description
1 polymer ?
#
loop_
_entity_poly.entity_id
_entity_poly.type
_entity_poly.pdbx_seq_one_letter_code
_entity_poly.pdbx_strand_id
1 'polypeptide(L)'
;MKRVSYADLFAFSDSIYFDLVIIILFGMHFLTSKYFVALRFFVGYGLELSRVVPLIIFHIKKKYLCKTEAELKQAWFPGDLGYATRIPGDMLVITIALCYSVIAPLIIPFGVVYFGLGWLVLRNQALKVYVPSFESYGKMWPHINSRVIAALILFQFTMLGYFGLKKFSSCTLFLLPLPILSLLFAYVCKKKFYRSFSDTALEVASRELEEIPEMETVFRSFIPPSLSSEKADDDSSGDALSQVSRIRSFV
;
A
#
# COMPACT_ATOMS: atom_id res chain seq x y z
N MET A 1 -52.58 23.30 44.93
CA MET A 1 -52.18 23.54 43.52
C MET A 1 -50.95 24.46 43.55
N LYS A 2 -49.74 23.90 43.54
CA LYS A 2 -48.50 24.70 43.60
C LYS A 2 -48.31 25.41 42.26
N ARG A 3 -48.35 26.74 42.24
CA ARG A 3 -47.97 27.53 41.06
C ARG A 3 -46.46 27.40 40.88
N VAL A 4 -46.03 26.74 39.81
CA VAL A 4 -44.62 26.69 39.40
C VAL A 4 -44.20 28.13 39.06
N SER A 5 -43.14 28.62 39.71
CA SER A 5 -42.68 30.00 39.54
C SER A 5 -41.95 30.14 38.20
N TYR A 6 -42.21 31.22 37.46
CA TYR A 6 -41.50 31.51 36.21
C TYR A 6 -39.97 31.60 36.39
N ALA A 7 -39.51 31.95 37.59
CA ALA A 7 -38.10 31.94 37.96
C ALA A 7 -37.49 30.52 37.96
N ASP A 8 -38.26 29.50 38.37
CA ASP A 8 -37.81 28.10 38.36
C ASP A 8 -37.74 27.56 36.92
N LEU A 9 -38.65 28.00 36.06
CA LEU A 9 -38.69 27.67 34.62
C LEU A 9 -37.52 28.30 33.85
N PHE A 10 -37.15 29.53 34.21
CA PHE A 10 -35.99 30.22 33.64
C PHE A 10 -34.67 29.58 34.08
N ALA A 11 -34.51 29.27 35.37
CA ALA A 11 -33.34 28.57 35.89
C ALA A 11 -33.17 27.15 35.31
N PHE A 12 -34.29 26.45 35.05
CA PHE A 12 -34.28 25.15 34.39
C PHE A 12 -33.86 25.24 32.91
N SER A 13 -34.32 26.27 32.18
CA SER A 13 -33.90 26.54 30.80
C SER A 13 -32.41 26.87 30.71
N ASP A 14 -31.90 27.75 31.58
CA ASP A 14 -30.47 28.11 31.60
C ASP A 14 -29.57 26.92 31.93
N SER A 15 -30.00 26.04 32.86
CA SER A 15 -29.26 24.81 33.17
C SER A 15 -29.19 23.86 31.98
N ILE A 16 -30.28 23.67 31.25
CA ILE A 16 -30.31 22.82 30.05
C ILE A 16 -29.42 23.40 28.94
N TYR A 17 -29.47 24.72 28.73
CA TYR A 17 -28.61 25.38 27.75
C TYR A 17 -27.12 25.23 28.12
N PHE A 18 -26.77 25.37 29.39
CA PHE A 18 -25.41 25.21 29.87
C PHE A 18 -24.89 23.77 29.69
N ASP A 19 -25.69 22.76 30.05
CA ASP A 19 -25.36 21.35 29.84
C ASP A 19 -25.24 21.02 28.34
N LEU A 20 -26.14 21.55 27.51
CA LEU A 20 -26.10 21.37 26.05
C LEU A 20 -24.83 21.99 25.46
N VAL A 21 -24.44 23.18 25.89
CA VAL A 21 -23.22 23.86 25.45
C VAL A 21 -21.97 23.10 25.88
N ILE A 22 -21.91 22.55 27.10
CA ILE A 22 -20.80 21.71 27.57
C ILE A 22 -20.70 20.43 26.73
N ILE A 23 -21.81 19.75 26.46
CA ILE A 23 -21.84 18.54 25.63
C ILE A 23 -21.37 18.86 24.21
N ILE A 24 -21.80 19.98 23.63
CA ILE A 24 -21.37 20.43 22.30
C ILE A 24 -19.87 20.77 22.31
N LEU A 25 -19.37 21.54 23.27
CA LEU A 25 -17.97 21.93 23.35
C LEU A 25 -17.04 20.73 23.60
N PHE A 26 -17.42 19.82 24.49
CA PHE A 26 -16.64 18.60 24.76
C PHE A 26 -16.70 17.62 23.58
N GLY A 27 -17.88 17.46 22.96
CA GLY A 27 -18.06 16.68 21.75
C GLY A 27 -17.26 17.25 20.57
N MET A 28 -17.29 18.57 20.39
CA MET A 28 -16.53 19.28 19.37
C MET A 28 -15.03 19.18 19.63
N HIS A 29 -14.55 19.31 20.86
CA HIS A 29 -13.13 19.13 21.19
C HIS A 29 -12.65 17.69 20.94
N PHE A 30 -13.44 16.69 21.31
CA PHE A 30 -13.14 15.28 21.07
C PHE A 30 -13.12 14.95 19.57
N LEU A 31 -14.06 15.52 18.82
CA LEU A 31 -14.09 15.48 17.38
C LEU A 31 -12.81 16.13 16.82
N THR A 32 -12.53 17.39 17.14
CA THR A 32 -11.37 18.14 16.64
C THR A 32 -10.05 17.45 16.96
N SER A 33 -9.92 16.83 18.14
CA SER A 33 -8.75 16.01 18.49
C SER A 33 -8.58 14.81 17.56
N LYS A 34 -9.66 14.08 17.26
CA LYS A 34 -9.64 12.96 16.30
C LYS A 34 -9.37 13.43 14.88
N TYR A 35 -9.96 14.54 14.44
CA TYR A 35 -9.70 15.16 13.15
C TYR A 35 -8.24 15.60 13.03
N PHE A 36 -7.69 16.23 14.06
CA PHE A 36 -6.31 16.68 14.09
C PHE A 36 -5.33 15.50 14.05
N VAL A 37 -5.59 14.43 14.79
CA VAL A 37 -4.76 13.21 14.75
C VAL A 37 -4.84 12.55 13.37
N ALA A 38 -6.04 12.38 12.81
CA ALA A 38 -6.23 11.80 11.48
C ALA A 38 -5.61 12.68 10.38
N LEU A 39 -5.72 14.00 10.50
CA LEU A 39 -5.12 14.97 9.59
C LEU A 39 -3.60 14.97 9.71
N ARG A 40 -3.01 14.89 10.91
CA ARG A 40 -1.56 14.77 11.07
C ARG A 40 -1.03 13.45 10.52
N PHE A 41 -1.80 12.37 10.66
CA PHE A 41 -1.48 11.10 10.04
C PHE A 41 -1.54 11.21 8.51
N PHE A 42 -2.61 11.77 7.97
CA PHE A 42 -2.78 11.95 6.52
C PHE A 42 -1.79 12.95 5.92
N VAL A 43 -1.50 14.06 6.59
CA VAL A 43 -0.56 15.08 6.14
C VAL A 43 0.86 14.57 6.30
N GLY A 44 1.23 13.94 7.42
CA GLY A 44 2.56 13.38 7.63
C GLY A 44 2.89 12.26 6.66
N TYR A 45 2.03 11.24 6.56
CA TYR A 45 2.22 10.11 5.66
C TYR A 45 1.88 10.44 4.20
N GLY A 46 0.95 11.38 3.94
CA GLY A 46 0.64 11.87 2.60
C GLY A 46 1.74 12.77 2.02
N LEU A 47 2.47 13.52 2.86
CA LEU A 47 3.69 14.24 2.46
C LEU A 47 4.82 13.27 2.10
N GLU A 48 5.02 12.19 2.88
CA GLU A 48 5.91 11.08 2.51
C GLU A 48 5.46 10.43 1.19
N LEU A 49 4.14 10.29 0.97
CA LEU A 49 3.58 9.64 -0.22
C LEU A 49 3.77 10.43 -1.50
N SER A 50 3.66 11.77 -1.45
CA SER A 50 3.74 12.58 -2.67
C SER A 50 5.05 12.36 -3.42
N ARG A 51 6.09 11.83 -2.74
CA ARG A 51 7.42 11.63 -3.30
C ARG A 51 7.94 12.89 -4.01
N VAL A 52 7.40 14.06 -3.66
CA VAL A 52 7.89 15.37 -4.06
C VAL A 52 9.35 15.50 -3.62
N VAL A 53 9.72 14.91 -2.48
CA VAL A 53 11.09 14.88 -1.97
C VAL A 53 12.07 14.17 -2.91
N PRO A 54 11.92 12.88 -3.30
CA PRO A 54 12.82 12.27 -4.28
C PRO A 54 12.73 12.88 -5.69
N LEU A 55 11.58 13.42 -6.09
CA LEU A 55 11.45 14.15 -7.37
C LEU A 55 12.22 15.48 -7.37
N ILE A 56 12.17 16.23 -6.26
CA ILE A 56 12.96 17.45 -6.03
C ILE A 56 14.44 17.10 -5.92
N ILE A 57 14.81 16.07 -5.15
CA ILE A 57 16.19 15.60 -5.02
C ILE A 57 16.73 15.16 -6.39
N PHE A 58 15.92 14.50 -7.22
CA PHE A 58 16.31 14.12 -8.58
C PHE A 58 16.56 15.36 -9.47
N HIS A 59 15.68 16.36 -9.43
CA HIS A 59 15.86 17.61 -10.18
C HIS A 59 17.08 18.41 -9.68
N ILE A 60 17.35 18.40 -8.37
CA ILE A 60 18.53 19.05 -7.77
C ILE A 60 19.80 18.28 -8.13
N LYS A 61 19.83 16.95 -8.00
CA LYS A 61 20.98 16.12 -8.41
C LYS A 61 21.28 16.27 -9.90
N LYS A 62 20.26 16.27 -10.76
CA LYS A 62 20.41 16.50 -12.20
C LYS A 62 21.04 17.86 -12.52
N LYS A 63 20.71 18.89 -11.74
CA LYS A 63 21.23 20.26 -11.94
C LYS A 63 22.67 20.44 -11.43
N TYR A 64 23.10 19.67 -10.42
CA TYR A 64 24.37 19.92 -9.73
C TYR A 64 25.43 18.81 -9.86
N LEU A 65 25.08 17.55 -10.21
CA LEU A 65 26.02 16.42 -10.16
C LEU A 65 26.53 15.87 -11.51
N CYS A 66 25.92 16.19 -12.65
CA CYS A 66 26.38 15.61 -13.93
C CYS A 66 27.44 16.50 -14.58
N LYS A 67 28.73 16.11 -14.51
CA LYS A 67 29.84 16.81 -15.20
C LYS A 67 30.36 16.06 -16.44
N THR A 68 30.03 14.78 -16.61
CA THR A 68 30.55 13.93 -17.72
C THR A 68 29.42 13.14 -18.40
N GLU A 69 29.50 12.90 -19.72
CA GLU A 69 28.48 12.16 -20.50
C GLU A 69 28.23 10.73 -20.01
N ALA A 70 29.25 10.05 -19.49
CA ALA A 70 29.09 8.72 -18.89
C ALA A 70 28.30 8.74 -17.57
N GLU A 71 28.53 9.75 -16.73
CA GLU A 71 27.74 9.97 -15.50
C GLU A 71 26.31 10.41 -15.83
N LEU A 72 26.12 11.13 -16.94
CA LEU A 72 24.80 11.44 -17.47
C LEU A 72 24.08 10.14 -17.83
N LYS A 73 24.69 9.26 -18.64
CA LYS A 73 24.09 7.97 -19.05
C LYS A 73 23.73 7.10 -17.85
N GLN A 74 24.59 7.03 -16.82
CA GLN A 74 24.27 6.36 -15.55
C GLN A 74 23.15 7.04 -14.77
N ALA A 75 23.08 8.37 -14.74
CA ALA A 75 22.01 9.10 -14.08
C ALA A 75 20.64 8.99 -14.79
N TRP A 76 20.66 8.72 -16.10
CA TRP A 76 19.47 8.39 -16.89
C TRP A 76 19.04 6.93 -16.75
N PHE A 77 19.90 6.05 -16.20
CA PHE A 77 19.53 4.66 -16.00
C PHE A 77 18.37 4.61 -14.99
N PRO A 78 17.20 4.10 -15.42
CA PRO A 78 16.03 4.08 -14.55
C PRO A 78 16.30 3.18 -13.35
N GLY A 79 16.11 3.72 -12.14
CA GLY A 79 16.23 2.93 -10.92
C GLY A 79 15.16 1.84 -10.83
N ASP A 80 15.36 0.88 -9.93
CA ASP A 80 14.34 -0.13 -9.65
C ASP A 80 13.09 0.51 -8.99
N LEU A 81 11.94 -0.16 -9.09
CA LEU A 81 10.68 0.22 -8.43
C LEU A 81 10.82 0.33 -6.90
N GLY A 82 11.89 -0.20 -6.30
CA GLY A 82 12.14 -0.08 -4.86
C GLY A 82 11.12 -0.89 -4.06
N TYR A 83 10.84 -2.13 -4.50
CA TYR A 83 9.86 -3.01 -3.90
C TYR A 83 10.07 -3.22 -2.38
N ALA A 84 11.33 -3.31 -1.95
CA ALA A 84 11.71 -3.55 -0.56
C ALA A 84 11.27 -2.43 0.40
N THR A 85 11.25 -1.18 -0.06
CA THR A 85 10.87 -0.02 0.78
C THR A 85 9.42 0.36 0.59
N ARG A 86 8.91 0.26 -0.64
CA ARG A 86 7.55 0.66 -0.99
C ARG A 86 6.49 -0.25 -0.38
N ILE A 87 6.62 -1.57 -0.58
CA ILE A 87 5.58 -2.53 -0.16
C ILE A 87 5.35 -2.46 1.35
N PRO A 88 6.37 -2.49 2.23
CA PRO A 88 6.14 -2.39 3.67
C PRO A 88 5.45 -1.09 4.09
N GLY A 89 5.79 0.05 3.45
CA GLY A 89 5.14 1.33 3.70
C GLY A 89 3.65 1.29 3.38
N ASP A 90 3.29 0.81 2.19
CA ASP A 90 1.89 0.69 1.78
C ASP A 90 1.12 -0.32 2.66
N MET A 91 1.74 -1.44 3.05
CA MET A 91 1.12 -2.42 3.95
C MET A 91 0.83 -1.83 5.34
N LEU A 92 1.71 -0.96 5.85
CA LEU A 92 1.51 -0.27 7.12
C LEU A 92 0.32 0.68 7.03
N VAL A 93 0.20 1.44 5.93
CA VAL A 93 -0.95 2.35 5.73
C VAL A 93 -2.26 1.57 5.65
N ILE A 94 -2.31 0.44 4.92
CA ILE A 94 -3.49 -0.45 4.90
C ILE A 94 -3.86 -0.88 6.32
N THR A 95 -2.88 -1.34 7.10
CA THR A 95 -3.10 -1.86 8.45
C THR A 95 -3.66 -0.77 9.36
N ILE A 96 -3.10 0.43 9.32
CA ILE A 96 -3.56 1.56 10.14
C ILE A 96 -4.96 2.01 9.70
N ALA A 97 -5.19 2.17 8.41
CA ALA A 97 -6.50 2.55 7.88
C ALA A 97 -7.59 1.55 8.30
N LEU A 98 -7.30 0.24 8.21
CA LEU A 98 -8.21 -0.81 8.69
C LEU A 98 -8.45 -0.70 10.19
N CYS A 99 -7.41 -0.68 11.02
CA CYS A 99 -7.57 -0.71 12.49
C CYS A 99 -8.27 0.53 13.04
N TYR A 100 -7.95 1.71 12.51
CA TYR A 100 -8.57 2.97 12.94
C TYR A 100 -9.97 3.19 12.36
N SER A 101 -10.39 2.45 11.33
CA SER A 101 -11.73 2.60 10.74
C SER A 101 -12.86 2.38 11.75
N VAL A 102 -12.68 1.50 12.75
CA VAL A 102 -13.67 1.25 13.81
C VAL A 102 -13.78 2.45 14.76
N ILE A 103 -12.66 3.12 15.02
CA ILE A 103 -12.55 4.21 16.01
C ILE A 103 -12.98 5.55 15.40
N ALA A 104 -12.59 5.77 14.14
CA ALA A 104 -12.83 6.98 13.36
C ALA A 104 -13.06 6.60 11.88
N PRO A 105 -14.31 6.33 11.46
CA PRO A 105 -14.63 5.85 10.11
C PRO A 105 -14.24 6.85 9.01
N LEU A 106 -14.07 8.12 9.37
CA LEU A 106 -13.63 9.16 8.46
C LEU A 106 -12.20 8.94 7.92
N ILE A 107 -11.39 8.05 8.50
CA ILE A 107 -10.08 7.71 7.93
C ILE A 107 -10.19 6.96 6.59
N ILE A 108 -11.31 6.27 6.34
CA ILE A 108 -11.53 5.48 5.12
C ILE A 108 -11.46 6.34 3.85
N PRO A 109 -12.22 7.44 3.68
CA PRO A 109 -12.15 8.26 2.46
C PRO A 109 -10.74 8.80 2.22
N PHE A 110 -10.01 9.19 3.27
CA PHE A 110 -8.61 9.61 3.14
C PHE A 110 -7.70 8.46 2.69
N GLY A 111 -7.90 7.24 3.22
CA GLY A 111 -7.19 6.04 2.77
C GLY A 111 -7.51 5.69 1.31
N VAL A 112 -8.76 5.82 0.87
CA VAL A 112 -9.14 5.58 -0.53
C VAL A 112 -8.46 6.59 -1.46
N VAL A 113 -8.42 7.87 -1.08
CA VAL A 113 -7.70 8.90 -1.85
C VAL A 113 -6.20 8.59 -1.91
N TYR A 114 -5.60 8.14 -0.81
CA TYR A 114 -4.20 7.69 -0.75
C TYR A 114 -3.93 6.58 -1.77
N PHE A 115 -4.71 5.49 -1.74
CA PHE A 115 -4.51 4.36 -2.65
C PHE A 115 -4.87 4.72 -4.10
N GLY A 116 -5.87 5.58 -4.31
CA GLY A 116 -6.27 6.04 -5.64
C GLY A 116 -5.19 6.88 -6.33
N LEU A 117 -4.64 7.88 -5.63
CA LEU A 117 -3.52 8.67 -6.14
C LEU A 117 -2.25 7.84 -6.29
N GLY A 118 -1.95 6.99 -5.31
CA GLY A 118 -0.83 6.05 -5.34
C GLY A 118 -0.89 5.13 -6.55
N TRP A 119 -2.07 4.58 -6.86
CA TRP A 119 -2.31 3.75 -8.04
C TRP A 119 -2.05 4.50 -9.35
N LEU A 120 -2.58 5.72 -9.49
CA LEU A 120 -2.40 6.53 -10.71
C LEU A 120 -0.92 6.86 -10.95
N VAL A 121 -0.23 7.31 -9.90
CA VAL A 121 1.20 7.66 -9.98
C VAL A 121 2.04 6.41 -10.25
N LEU A 122 1.81 5.32 -9.52
CA LEU A 122 2.56 4.07 -9.68
C LEU A 122 2.36 3.48 -11.07
N ARG A 123 1.13 3.49 -11.60
CA ARG A 123 0.83 3.04 -12.97
C ARG A 123 1.61 3.85 -14.01
N ASN A 124 1.62 5.17 -13.87
CA ASN A 124 2.35 6.04 -14.79
C ASN A 124 3.87 5.82 -14.69
N GLN A 125 4.41 5.66 -13.48
CA GLN A 125 5.83 5.41 -13.26
C GLN A 125 6.25 4.02 -13.76
N ALA A 126 5.44 2.99 -13.51
CA ALA A 126 5.71 1.62 -13.95
C ALA A 126 5.72 1.48 -15.48
N LEU A 127 4.93 2.29 -16.20
CA LEU A 127 4.86 2.25 -17.66
C LEU A 127 5.93 3.11 -18.36
N LYS A 128 6.40 4.20 -17.73
CA LYS A 128 7.23 5.23 -18.41
C LYS A 128 8.64 5.38 -17.86
N VAL A 129 8.88 4.96 -16.63
CA VAL A 129 10.11 5.30 -15.91
C VAL A 129 10.84 4.06 -15.43
N TYR A 130 10.16 3.15 -14.73
CA TYR A 130 10.85 2.05 -14.07
C TYR A 130 11.07 0.85 -15.00
N VAL A 131 12.29 0.30 -14.96
CA VAL A 131 12.62 -0.98 -15.59
C VAL A 131 12.81 -2.01 -14.48
N PRO A 132 12.06 -3.13 -14.47
CA PRO A 132 12.19 -4.13 -13.42
C PRO A 132 13.57 -4.79 -13.49
N SER A 133 14.32 -4.77 -12.38
CA SER A 133 15.62 -5.43 -12.32
C SER A 133 15.52 -6.96 -12.21
N PHE A 134 14.37 -7.47 -11.77
CA PHE A 134 14.15 -8.90 -11.55
C PHE A 134 12.75 -9.32 -11.98
N GLU A 135 12.67 -10.40 -12.76
CA GLU A 135 11.41 -11.05 -13.11
C GLU A 135 11.05 -12.12 -12.06
N SER A 136 10.24 -11.73 -11.08
CA SER A 136 9.87 -12.61 -9.96
C SER A 136 8.57 -13.39 -10.18
N TYR A 137 7.87 -13.22 -11.31
CA TYR A 137 6.61 -13.90 -11.65
C TYR A 137 5.54 -13.88 -10.53
N GLY A 138 5.51 -12.81 -9.73
CA GLY A 138 4.54 -12.68 -8.64
C GLY A 138 4.83 -13.49 -7.37
N LYS A 139 6.03 -14.06 -7.19
CA LYS A 139 6.44 -14.78 -5.97
C LYS A 139 6.23 -14.01 -4.66
N MET A 140 6.17 -12.68 -4.72
CA MET A 140 5.91 -11.82 -3.55
C MET A 140 4.43 -11.75 -3.13
N TRP A 141 3.50 -12.11 -4.02
CA TRP A 141 2.07 -12.11 -3.75
C TRP A 141 1.64 -12.90 -2.50
N PRO A 142 2.05 -14.18 -2.30
CA PRO A 142 1.69 -14.92 -1.09
C PRO A 142 2.17 -14.25 0.21
N HIS A 143 3.30 -13.54 0.16
CA HIS A 143 3.79 -12.76 1.31
C HIS A 143 2.91 -11.54 1.59
N ILE A 144 2.52 -10.79 0.55
CA ILE A 144 1.60 -9.65 0.66
C ILE A 144 0.25 -10.13 1.20
N ASN A 145 -0.32 -11.18 0.62
CA ASN A 145 -1.60 -11.73 1.06
C ASN A 145 -1.57 -12.16 2.54
N SER A 146 -0.50 -12.82 2.98
CA SER A 146 -0.35 -13.23 4.39
C SER A 146 -0.33 -12.02 5.34
N ARG A 147 0.31 -10.92 4.93
CA ARG A 147 0.36 -9.66 5.71
C ARG A 147 -1.00 -8.96 5.73
N VAL A 148 -1.73 -8.94 4.62
CA VAL A 148 -3.09 -8.38 4.55
C VAL A 148 -4.05 -9.16 5.45
N ILE A 149 -3.98 -10.50 5.42
CA ILE A 149 -4.78 -11.35 6.33
C ILE A 149 -4.40 -11.10 7.80
N ALA A 150 -3.11 -10.93 8.11
CA ALA A 150 -2.68 -10.57 9.46
C ALA A 150 -3.24 -9.20 9.89
N ALA A 151 -3.25 -8.21 9.00
CA ALA A 151 -3.86 -6.90 9.25
C ALA A 151 -5.37 -7.00 9.49
N LEU A 152 -6.08 -7.86 8.74
CA LEU A 152 -7.51 -8.13 8.94
C LEU A 152 -7.79 -8.78 10.30
N ILE A 153 -6.96 -9.74 10.72
CA ILE A 153 -7.06 -10.36 12.04
C ILE A 153 -6.82 -9.31 13.14
N LEU A 154 -5.80 -8.45 12.97
CA LEU A 154 -5.50 -7.37 13.92
C LEU A 154 -6.65 -6.35 14.02
N PHE A 155 -7.28 -6.04 12.89
CA PHE A 155 -8.51 -5.23 12.85
C PHE A 155 -9.65 -5.87 13.64
N GLN A 156 -9.88 -7.17 13.50
CA GLN A 156 -10.93 -7.90 14.25
C GLN A 156 -10.65 -7.91 15.76
N PHE A 157 -9.38 -8.08 16.17
CA PHE A 157 -9.00 -7.94 17.58
C PHE A 157 -9.20 -6.52 18.11
N THR A 158 -8.86 -5.50 17.32
CA THR A 158 -9.07 -4.09 17.68
C THR A 158 -10.57 -3.79 17.81
N MET A 159 -11.38 -4.33 16.91
CA MET A 159 -12.83 -4.21 16.94
C MET A 159 -13.42 -4.87 18.20
N LEU A 160 -12.98 -6.10 18.53
CA LEU A 160 -13.36 -6.80 19.77
C LEU A 160 -12.97 -5.99 21.02
N GLY A 161 -11.75 -5.46 21.05
CA GLY A 161 -11.28 -4.60 22.14
C GLY A 161 -12.13 -3.34 22.31
N TYR A 162 -12.44 -2.65 21.22
CA TYR A 162 -13.23 -1.42 21.24
C TYR A 162 -14.67 -1.65 21.74
N PHE A 163 -15.34 -2.69 21.26
CA PHE A 163 -16.71 -3.02 21.72
C PHE A 163 -16.73 -3.61 23.13
N GLY A 164 -15.69 -4.36 23.52
CA GLY A 164 -15.51 -4.86 24.88
C GLY A 164 -15.47 -3.73 25.91
N LEU A 165 -14.78 -2.63 25.62
CA LEU A 165 -14.73 -1.46 26.50
C LEU A 165 -16.06 -0.71 26.61
N LYS A 166 -16.88 -0.72 25.56
CA LYS A 166 -18.18 -0.03 25.53
C LYS A 166 -19.35 -0.79 26.18
N LYS A 167 -19.10 -1.93 26.85
CA LYS A 167 -20.12 -2.78 27.52
C LYS A 167 -21.28 -3.21 26.62
N PHE A 168 -21.09 -3.30 25.30
CA PHE A 168 -22.08 -3.88 24.38
C PHE A 168 -21.94 -5.41 24.32
N SER A 169 -22.39 -6.11 25.37
CA SER A 169 -22.16 -7.55 25.55
C SER A 169 -22.69 -8.43 24.41
N SER A 170 -23.84 -8.07 23.81
CA SER A 170 -24.45 -8.86 22.74
C SER A 170 -23.68 -8.80 21.42
N CYS A 171 -23.14 -7.64 21.05
CA CYS A 171 -22.35 -7.49 19.83
C CYS A 171 -21.01 -8.23 19.94
N THR A 172 -20.35 -8.16 21.11
CA THR A 172 -19.05 -8.80 21.32
C THR A 172 -19.14 -10.33 21.15
N LEU A 173 -20.23 -10.97 21.59
CA LEU A 173 -20.42 -12.40 21.44
C LEU A 173 -20.53 -12.83 19.96
N PHE A 174 -21.20 -12.03 19.13
CA PHE A 174 -21.31 -12.28 17.69
C PHE A 174 -20.00 -12.02 16.92
N LEU A 175 -19.14 -11.14 17.42
CA LEU A 175 -17.84 -10.83 16.80
C LEU A 175 -16.75 -11.88 17.12
N LEU A 176 -16.90 -12.65 18.19
CA LEU A 176 -15.93 -13.66 18.63
C LEU A 176 -15.62 -14.77 17.60
N PRO A 177 -16.58 -15.30 16.81
CA PRO A 177 -16.25 -16.29 15.77
C PRO A 177 -15.49 -15.75 14.55
N LEU A 178 -15.51 -14.43 14.28
CA LEU A 178 -14.86 -13.83 13.11
C LEU A 178 -13.34 -14.07 13.02
N PRO A 179 -12.54 -13.88 14.10
CA PRO A 179 -11.10 -14.19 14.06
C PRO A 179 -10.82 -15.66 13.78
N ILE A 180 -11.65 -16.56 14.31
CA ILE A 180 -11.52 -18.01 14.08
C ILE A 180 -11.76 -18.33 12.61
N LEU A 181 -12.83 -17.78 12.02
CA LEU A 181 -13.13 -17.95 10.60
C LEU A 181 -12.03 -17.37 9.71
N SER A 182 -11.45 -16.24 10.09
CA SER A 182 -10.37 -15.58 9.35
C SER A 182 -9.07 -16.38 9.39
N LEU A 183 -8.75 -17.01 10.53
CA LEU A 183 -7.63 -17.95 10.64
C LEU A 183 -7.85 -19.21 9.80
N LEU A 184 -9.08 -19.75 9.79
CA LEU A 184 -9.42 -20.88 8.93
C LEU A 184 -9.26 -20.53 7.45
N PHE A 185 -9.76 -19.35 7.03
CA PHE A 185 -9.58 -18.84 5.68
C PHE A 185 -8.10 -18.70 5.33
N ALA A 186 -7.29 -18.13 6.24
CA ALA A 186 -5.84 -18.03 6.06
C ALA A 186 -5.18 -19.39 5.82
N TYR A 187 -5.56 -20.39 6.61
CA TYR A 187 -5.05 -21.76 6.49
C TYR A 187 -5.44 -22.39 5.15
N VAL A 188 -6.71 -22.26 4.74
CA VAL A 188 -7.21 -22.79 3.46
C VAL A 188 -6.48 -22.11 2.28
N CYS A 189 -6.34 -20.78 2.31
CA CYS A 189 -5.63 -20.04 1.26
C CYS A 189 -4.17 -20.47 1.16
N LYS A 190 -3.48 -20.60 2.30
CA LYS A 190 -2.09 -21.06 2.32
C LYS A 190 -1.97 -22.49 1.77
N LYS A 191 -2.83 -23.42 2.22
CA LYS A 191 -2.78 -24.81 1.76
C LYS A 191 -3.08 -24.96 0.27
N LYS A 192 -4.05 -24.20 -0.25
CA LYS A 192 -4.53 -24.33 -1.63
C LYS A 192 -3.65 -23.58 -2.64
N PHE A 193 -3.29 -22.33 -2.36
CA PHE A 193 -2.69 -21.44 -3.36
C PHE A 193 -1.16 -21.33 -3.24
N TYR A 194 -0.59 -21.50 -2.05
CA TYR A 194 0.85 -21.27 -1.85
C TYR A 194 1.73 -22.15 -2.76
N ARG A 195 1.35 -23.41 -2.96
CA ARG A 195 2.08 -24.35 -3.83
C ARG A 195 2.18 -23.84 -5.27
N SER A 196 1.13 -23.21 -5.79
CA SER A 196 1.11 -22.67 -7.15
C SER A 196 2.03 -21.47 -7.36
N PHE A 197 2.42 -20.76 -6.29
CA PHE A 197 3.35 -19.63 -6.37
C PHE A 197 4.80 -20.03 -6.09
N SER A 198 5.01 -21.14 -5.37
CA SER A 198 6.34 -21.69 -5.08
C SER A 198 6.90 -22.42 -6.30
N ASP A 199 6.09 -23.28 -6.90
CA ASP A 199 6.54 -24.25 -7.89
C ASP A 199 5.83 -24.01 -9.22
N THR A 200 6.58 -24.06 -10.32
CA THR A 200 6.01 -23.97 -11.67
C THR A 200 5.36 -25.30 -12.04
N ALA A 201 4.14 -25.27 -12.56
CA ALA A 201 3.41 -26.48 -12.92
C ALA A 201 4.07 -27.19 -14.11
N LEU A 202 4.27 -28.51 -14.00
CA LEU A 202 4.88 -29.33 -15.05
C LEU A 202 4.07 -29.30 -16.36
N GLU A 203 2.74 -29.18 -16.26
CA GLU A 203 1.87 -29.02 -17.42
C GLU A 203 2.21 -27.75 -18.23
N VAL A 204 2.55 -26.65 -17.54
CA VAL A 204 2.95 -25.40 -18.22
C VAL A 204 4.35 -25.55 -18.80
N ALA A 205 5.26 -26.21 -18.08
CA ALA A 205 6.64 -26.44 -18.52
C ALA A 205 6.76 -27.44 -19.68
N SER A 206 5.77 -28.31 -19.87
CA SER A 206 5.74 -29.32 -20.95
C SER A 206 5.05 -28.85 -22.23
N ARG A 207 4.49 -27.63 -22.25
CA ARG A 207 3.98 -27.02 -23.48
C ARG A 207 5.16 -26.70 -24.39
N GLU A 208 4.97 -26.94 -25.69
CA GLU A 208 5.94 -26.57 -26.71
C GLU A 208 6.30 -25.08 -26.57
N LEU A 209 7.59 -24.79 -26.47
CA LEU A 209 8.08 -23.43 -26.38
C LEU A 209 7.99 -22.79 -27.78
N GLU A 210 7.49 -21.56 -27.85
CA GLU A 210 7.48 -20.78 -29.11
C GLU A 210 8.91 -20.54 -29.62
N GLU A 211 9.88 -20.42 -28.71
CA GLU A 211 11.31 -20.29 -29.01
C GLU A 211 12.13 -21.25 -28.15
N ILE A 212 12.93 -22.11 -28.79
CA ILE A 212 13.88 -22.98 -28.09
C ILE A 212 15.18 -22.18 -27.93
N PRO A 213 15.57 -21.80 -26.71
CA PRO A 213 16.80 -21.04 -26.51
C PRO A 213 18.02 -21.89 -26.91
N GLU A 214 18.93 -21.28 -27.65
CA GLU A 214 20.20 -21.92 -28.00
C GLU A 214 21.03 -22.20 -26.73
N MET A 215 21.61 -23.40 -26.64
CA MET A 215 22.37 -23.83 -25.45
C MET A 215 23.57 -22.91 -25.14
N GLU A 216 24.15 -22.28 -26.16
CA GLU A 216 25.24 -21.32 -25.98
C GLU A 216 24.77 -20.06 -25.24
N THR A 217 23.59 -19.54 -25.58
CA THR A 217 22.98 -18.38 -24.89
C THR A 217 22.73 -18.70 -23.41
N VAL A 218 22.23 -19.91 -23.12
CA VAL A 218 22.04 -20.37 -21.74
C VAL A 218 23.37 -20.41 -21.01
N PHE A 219 24.40 -21.03 -21.58
CA PHE A 219 25.72 -21.10 -20.96
C PHE A 219 26.32 -19.70 -20.69
N ARG A 220 26.24 -18.78 -21.67
CA ARG A 220 26.73 -17.41 -21.54
C ARG A 220 26.02 -16.64 -20.42
N SER A 221 24.73 -16.89 -20.19
CA SER A 221 23.95 -16.19 -19.14
C SER A 221 24.42 -16.48 -17.71
N PHE A 222 25.11 -17.60 -17.48
CA PHE A 222 25.67 -17.97 -16.16
C PHE A 222 27.15 -17.60 -15.99
N ILE A 223 27.78 -16.97 -16.99
CA ILE A 223 29.16 -16.48 -16.88
C ILE A 223 29.18 -15.22 -16.00
N PRO A 224 30.04 -15.14 -14.97
CA PRO A 224 30.11 -13.94 -14.14
C PRO A 224 30.57 -12.73 -14.98
N PRO A 225 30.05 -11.52 -14.71
CA PRO A 225 30.35 -10.33 -15.52
C PRO A 225 31.84 -9.98 -15.64
N SER A 226 32.67 -10.45 -14.72
CA SER A 226 34.13 -10.25 -14.74
C SER A 226 34.88 -11.14 -15.74
N LEU A 227 34.24 -12.21 -16.25
CA LEU A 227 34.81 -13.18 -17.18
C LEU A 227 34.15 -13.12 -18.57
N SER A 228 33.16 -12.24 -18.79
CA SER A 228 32.54 -12.10 -20.11
C SER A 228 33.51 -11.39 -21.07
N SER A 229 33.78 -12.02 -22.22
CA SER A 229 34.68 -11.48 -23.25
C SER A 229 34.09 -10.27 -23.98
N GLU A 230 32.76 -10.09 -23.93
CA GLU A 230 32.11 -8.87 -24.41
C GLU A 230 32.24 -7.78 -23.34
N LYS A 231 32.89 -6.67 -23.70
CA LYS A 231 32.56 -5.38 -23.07
C LYS A 231 31.07 -5.19 -23.33
N ALA A 232 30.30 -4.84 -22.30
CA ALA A 232 28.87 -4.60 -22.42
C ALA A 232 28.61 -3.55 -23.52
N ASP A 233 28.32 -4.01 -24.74
CA ASP A 233 27.74 -3.18 -25.78
C ASP A 233 26.28 -2.98 -25.35
N ASP A 234 25.99 -1.74 -24.96
CA ASP A 234 24.71 -1.25 -24.41
C ASP A 234 23.48 -1.44 -25.33
N ASP A 235 23.58 -2.21 -26.41
CA ASP A 235 22.56 -2.31 -27.46
C ASP A 235 21.56 -3.47 -27.25
N SER A 236 21.88 -4.50 -26.46
CA SER A 236 20.99 -5.67 -26.31
C SER A 236 19.76 -5.42 -25.41
N SER A 237 19.78 -4.40 -24.53
CA SER A 237 18.57 -4.00 -23.79
C SER A 237 17.56 -3.23 -24.65
N GLY A 238 17.94 -2.81 -25.87
CA GLY A 238 17.09 -2.13 -26.83
C GLY A 238 16.12 -3.04 -27.58
N ASP A 239 16.42 -4.33 -27.70
CA ASP A 239 15.66 -5.24 -28.57
C ASP A 239 14.31 -5.67 -27.99
N ALA A 240 14.19 -5.78 -26.66
CA ALA A 240 12.90 -6.02 -26.01
C ALA A 240 11.94 -4.81 -26.12
N LEU A 241 12.48 -3.59 -26.19
CA LEU A 241 11.72 -2.36 -26.37
C LEU A 241 11.35 -2.08 -27.85
N SER A 242 12.19 -2.53 -28.78
CA SER A 242 11.97 -2.33 -30.23
C SER A 242 10.83 -3.19 -30.77
N GLN A 243 10.63 -4.40 -30.22
CA GLN A 243 9.50 -5.26 -30.61
C GLN A 243 8.15 -4.70 -30.15
N VAL A 244 8.07 -4.13 -28.94
CA VAL A 244 6.83 -3.50 -28.43
C VAL A 244 6.50 -2.22 -29.21
N SER A 245 7.51 -1.49 -29.68
CA SER A 245 7.35 -0.31 -30.55
C SER A 245 6.77 -0.66 -31.93
N ARG A 246 7.27 -1.72 -32.59
CA ARG A 246 6.75 -2.18 -33.90
C ARG A 246 5.30 -2.67 -33.82
N ILE A 247 4.89 -3.27 -32.70
CA ILE A 247 3.51 -3.76 -32.53
C ILE A 247 2.52 -2.58 -32.42
N ARG A 248 2.96 -1.40 -31.95
CA ARG A 248 2.09 -0.22 -31.83
C ARG A 248 2.00 0.63 -33.10
N SER A 249 2.86 0.43 -34.09
CA SER A 249 2.85 1.18 -35.36
C SER A 249 1.95 0.58 -36.45
N PHE A 250 1.25 -0.52 -36.17
CA PHE A 250 0.31 -1.17 -37.09
C PHE A 250 -1.12 -1.22 -36.52
N VAL A 251 -1.67 -0.06 -36.15
CA VAL A 251 -3.13 0.21 -36.07
C VAL A 251 -3.39 1.62 -36.55
#